data_AF-A0A2J8TLT2-F1
#
_entry.id   AF-A0A2J8TLT2-F1
#
_cell.length_a   1.000
_cell.length_b   1.000
_cell.length_c   1.000
_cell.angle_alpha   90.00
_cell.angle_beta   90.00
_cell.angle_gamma   90.00
#
_symmetry.space_group_name_H-M   'P 1'
#
loop_
_entity.id
_entity.type
_entity.pdbx_description
1 polymer ?
#
loop_
_entity_poly.entity_id
_entity_poly.type
_entity_poly.pdbx_seq_one_letter_code
_entity_poly.pdbx_strand_id
1 'polypeptide(L)'
;MMNFRQRMGWIGVGLYLLASAAAFYYVFEISETYNRLALEHIQQHPEEPLEGTTWTHSLKAQLLSLPFWGSVKRQALYACSTCTPEGEEPAGICLACSYECHGSHKLFELYTKRNFRCDCGNSKFKNLECKLLPDKAKVNSGNKYNDNFFGLYCICKRPYPDPEDE
;
A
#
# COMPACT_ATOMS: atom_id res chain seq x y z
N MET A 1 -17.63 4.57 -52.46
CA MET A 1 -17.99 3.18 -52.10
C MET A 1 -16.71 2.50 -51.64
N MET A 2 -16.64 2.00 -50.41
CA MET A 2 -15.40 1.39 -49.89
C MET A 2 -15.19 -0.01 -50.48
N ASN A 3 -13.97 -0.28 -50.90
CA ASN A 3 -13.58 -1.54 -51.53
C ASN A 3 -13.55 -2.69 -50.50
N PHE A 4 -13.72 -3.92 -50.96
CA PHE A 4 -13.78 -5.12 -50.11
C PHE A 4 -12.61 -5.22 -49.11
N ARG A 5 -11.40 -4.90 -49.56
CA ARG A 5 -10.19 -4.86 -48.72
C ARG A 5 -10.29 -3.83 -47.58
N GLN A 6 -10.88 -2.66 -47.85
CA GLN A 6 -11.10 -1.64 -46.83
C GLN A 6 -12.15 -2.11 -45.81
N ARG A 7 -13.22 -2.76 -46.26
CA ARG A 7 -14.26 -3.30 -45.37
C ARG A 7 -13.70 -4.36 -44.42
N MET A 8 -12.91 -5.30 -44.92
CA MET A 8 -12.24 -6.31 -44.08
C MET A 8 -11.24 -5.68 -43.10
N GLY A 9 -10.53 -4.62 -43.53
CA GLY A 9 -9.65 -3.84 -42.66
C GLY A 9 -10.39 -3.21 -41.47
N TRP A 10 -11.53 -2.56 -41.71
CA TRP A 10 -12.34 -1.97 -40.64
C TRP A 10 -12.96 -3.00 -39.69
N ILE A 11 -13.35 -4.18 -40.19
CA ILE A 11 -13.79 -5.29 -39.34
C ILE A 11 -12.64 -5.75 -38.44
N GLY A 12 -11.43 -5.89 -38.99
CA GLY A 12 -10.24 -6.25 -38.20
C GLY A 12 -9.91 -5.23 -37.11
N VAL A 13 -9.96 -3.93 -37.43
CA VAL A 13 -9.76 -2.85 -36.45
C VAL A 13 -10.84 -2.89 -35.37
N GLY A 14 -12.10 -3.09 -35.74
CA GLY A 14 -13.21 -3.21 -34.78
C GLY A 14 -13.02 -4.38 -33.82
N LEU A 15 -12.64 -5.55 -34.32
CA LEU A 15 -12.35 -6.73 -33.49
C LEU A 15 -11.17 -6.50 -32.55
N TYR A 16 -10.09 -5.89 -33.04
CA TYR A 16 -8.92 -5.57 -32.22
C TYR A 16 -9.27 -4.62 -31.07
N LEU A 17 -10.04 -3.56 -31.35
CA LEU A 17 -10.45 -2.59 -30.34
C LEU A 17 -11.38 -3.22 -29.29
N LEU A 18 -12.33 -4.06 -29.72
CA LEU A 18 -13.21 -4.79 -28.80
C LEU A 18 -12.44 -5.76 -27.91
N ALA A 19 -11.53 -6.55 -28.47
CA ALA A 19 -10.69 -7.46 -27.69
C ALA A 19 -9.78 -6.71 -26.72
N SER A 20 -9.21 -5.58 -27.14
CA SER A 20 -8.37 -4.73 -26.27
C SER A 20 -9.18 -4.11 -25.13
N ALA A 21 -10.39 -3.63 -25.41
CA ALA A 21 -11.29 -3.10 -24.39
C ALA A 21 -11.72 -4.18 -23.39
N ALA A 22 -12.05 -5.39 -23.87
CA ALA A 22 -12.37 -6.52 -23.00
C ALA A 22 -11.18 -6.96 -22.13
N ALA A 23 -9.97 -7.01 -22.70
CA ALA A 23 -8.76 -7.32 -21.95
C ALA A 23 -8.48 -6.25 -20.87
N PHE A 24 -8.62 -4.97 -21.20
CA PHE A 24 -8.47 -3.88 -20.24
C PHE A 24 -9.51 -3.99 -19.13
N TYR A 25 -10.80 -4.19 -19.46
CA TYR A 25 -11.86 -4.41 -18.47
C TYR A 25 -11.51 -5.57 -17.52
N TYR A 26 -11.08 -6.71 -18.06
CA TYR A 26 -10.73 -7.88 -17.27
C TYR A 26 -9.53 -7.62 -16.34
N VAL A 27 -8.51 -6.90 -16.82
CA VAL A 27 -7.35 -6.51 -15.98
C VAL A 27 -7.79 -5.61 -14.82
N PHE A 28 -8.68 -4.65 -15.06
CA PHE A 28 -9.19 -3.77 -14.01
C PHE A 28 -10.09 -4.49 -13.01
N GLU A 29 -10.99 -5.37 -13.48
CA GLU A 29 -11.84 -6.20 -12.61
C GLU A 29 -11.01 -7.15 -11.74
N ILE A 30 -9.95 -7.74 -12.31
CA ILE A 30 -8.97 -8.53 -11.55
C ILE A 30 -8.28 -7.67 -10.48
N SER A 31 -7.84 -6.47 -10.84
CA SER A 31 -7.21 -5.52 -9.92
C SER A 31 -8.15 -5.17 -8.76
N GLU A 32 -9.40 -4.82 -9.06
CA GLU A 32 -10.40 -4.51 -8.03
C GLU A 32 -10.71 -5.73 -7.15
N THR A 33 -10.79 -6.92 -7.73
CA THR A 33 -11.00 -8.16 -6.98
C THR A 33 -9.82 -8.44 -6.06
N TYR A 34 -8.58 -8.27 -6.52
CA TYR A 34 -7.39 -8.40 -5.69
C TYR A 34 -7.36 -7.34 -4.58
N ASN A 35 -7.70 -6.08 -4.89
CA ASN A 35 -7.76 -5.01 -3.91
C ASN A 35 -8.82 -5.30 -2.83
N ARG A 36 -10.00 -5.81 -3.22
CA ARG A 36 -11.06 -6.20 -2.28
C ARG A 36 -10.62 -7.35 -1.38
N LEU A 37 -10.09 -8.43 -1.94
CA LEU A 37 -9.58 -9.58 -1.18
C LEU A 37 -8.42 -9.17 -0.25
N ALA A 38 -7.52 -8.29 -0.71
CA ALA A 38 -6.44 -7.76 0.10
C ALA A 38 -6.95 -6.92 1.28
N LEU A 39 -8.00 -6.11 1.07
CA LEU A 39 -8.63 -5.32 2.14
C LEU A 39 -9.34 -6.22 3.15
N GLU A 40 -10.11 -7.23 2.70
CA GLU A 40 -10.74 -8.23 3.57
C GLU A 40 -9.69 -8.92 4.46
N HIS A 41 -8.53 -9.29 3.91
CA HIS A 41 -7.45 -9.90 4.68
C HIS A 41 -6.64 -8.92 5.56
N ILE A 42 -6.79 -7.60 5.38
CA ILE A 42 -6.24 -6.60 6.31
C ILE A 42 -7.22 -6.36 7.46
N GLN A 43 -8.52 -6.40 7.17
CA GLN A 43 -9.60 -6.17 8.13
C GLN A 43 -9.90 -7.39 9.01
N GLN A 44 -9.52 -8.60 8.57
CA GLN A 44 -9.45 -9.75 9.47
C GLN A 44 -8.43 -9.45 10.57
N HIS A 45 -8.95 -9.03 11.73
CA HIS A 45 -8.28 -9.22 13.00
C HIS A 45 -7.82 -10.68 13.10
N PRO A 46 -6.63 -10.97 13.66
CA PRO A 46 -6.38 -12.31 14.14
C PRO A 46 -7.42 -12.57 15.22
N GLU A 47 -8.52 -13.24 14.87
CA GLU A 47 -9.35 -13.87 15.89
C GLU A 47 -8.46 -14.91 16.57
N GLU A 48 -8.31 -14.74 17.88
CA GLU A 48 -7.83 -15.81 18.74
C GLU A 48 -8.63 -17.08 18.41
N PRO A 49 -7.99 -18.25 18.26
CA PRO A 49 -8.69 -19.44 17.79
C PRO A 49 -9.79 -19.82 18.79
N LEU A 50 -11.06 -19.63 18.41
CA LEU A 50 -12.15 -20.22 19.17
C LEU A 50 -12.14 -21.74 18.96
N GLU A 51 -12.05 -22.42 20.09
CA GLU A 51 -12.04 -23.85 20.29
C GLU A 51 -13.21 -24.53 19.55
N GLY A 52 -12.98 -25.08 18.35
CA GLY A 52 -14.01 -25.84 17.62
C GLY A 52 -14.00 -25.78 16.08
N THR A 53 -13.01 -25.16 15.43
CA THR A 53 -12.96 -25.11 13.96
C THR A 53 -12.50 -26.44 13.36
N THR A 54 -13.40 -27.10 12.59
CA THR A 54 -13.11 -28.33 11.83
C THR A 54 -11.92 -28.14 10.87
N TRP A 55 -10.99 -29.11 10.85
CA TRP A 55 -9.77 -29.13 10.03
C TRP A 55 -9.97 -28.76 8.55
N THR A 56 -11.14 -29.10 7.98
CA THR A 56 -11.50 -28.81 6.59
C THR A 56 -11.65 -27.32 6.29
N HIS A 57 -12.10 -26.52 7.27
CA HIS A 57 -12.16 -25.06 7.16
C HIS A 57 -10.78 -24.43 7.28
N SER A 58 -9.93 -24.93 8.18
CA SER A 58 -8.54 -24.47 8.32
C SER A 58 -7.75 -24.74 7.04
N LEU A 59 -7.84 -25.96 6.47
CA LEU A 59 -7.15 -26.33 5.24
C LEU A 59 -7.65 -25.56 4.01
N LYS A 60 -8.97 -25.33 3.86
CA LYS A 60 -9.50 -24.50 2.76
C LYS A 60 -9.04 -23.05 2.88
N ALA A 61 -9.04 -22.47 4.08
CA ALA A 61 -8.53 -21.13 4.31
C ALA A 61 -7.02 -21.02 4.05
N GLN A 62 -6.23 -22.02 4.47
CA GLN A 62 -4.79 -22.09 4.19
C GLN A 62 -4.49 -22.26 2.70
N LEU A 63 -5.24 -23.11 1.99
CA LEU A 63 -5.02 -23.35 0.56
C LEU A 63 -5.41 -22.14 -0.31
N LEU A 64 -6.51 -21.44 0.01
CA LEU A 64 -6.94 -20.23 -0.70
C LEU A 64 -6.04 -19.02 -0.43
N SER A 65 -5.34 -19.01 0.70
CA SER A 65 -4.38 -17.95 1.05
C SER A 65 -2.95 -18.23 0.58
N LEU A 66 -2.62 -19.41 0.03
CA LEU A 66 -1.27 -19.73 -0.46
C LEU A 66 -0.69 -18.73 -1.49
N PRO A 67 -1.45 -18.23 -2.49
CA PRO A 67 -0.96 -17.19 -3.39
C PRO A 67 -0.73 -15.85 -2.67
N PHE A 68 -1.50 -15.60 -1.61
CA PHE A 68 -1.47 -14.38 -0.82
C PHE A 68 -0.36 -14.39 0.24
N TRP A 69 -0.03 -15.56 0.80
CA TRP A 69 1.04 -15.77 1.78
C TRP A 69 2.43 -15.59 1.16
N GLY A 70 2.57 -15.83 -0.15
CA GLY A 70 3.80 -15.55 -0.90
C GLY A 70 3.99 -14.09 -1.29
N SER A 71 2.93 -13.27 -1.26
CA SER A 71 2.99 -11.87 -1.65
C SER A 71 3.23 -10.99 -0.42
N VAL A 72 4.48 -10.56 -0.24
CA VAL A 72 4.82 -9.67 0.87
C VAL A 72 4.08 -8.35 0.69
N LYS A 73 3.13 -8.04 1.59
CA LYS A 73 2.36 -6.80 1.59
C LYS A 73 3.33 -5.61 1.50
N ARG A 74 3.23 -4.87 0.40
CA ARG A 74 4.01 -3.67 0.11
C ARG A 74 3.09 -2.47 0.16
N GLN A 75 3.60 -1.37 0.70
CA GLN A 75 2.85 -0.13 0.77
C GLN A 75 3.82 1.04 0.57
N ALA A 76 3.39 2.05 -0.17
CA ALA A 76 4.06 3.34 -0.18
C ALA A 76 4.02 3.95 1.23
N LEU A 77 5.16 4.50 1.65
CA LEU A 77 5.37 5.02 2.99
C LEU A 77 5.91 6.44 2.92
N TYR A 78 5.50 7.26 3.88
CA TYR A 78 5.98 8.62 4.05
C TYR A 78 6.43 8.82 5.50
N ALA A 79 7.39 9.70 5.73
CA ALA A 79 7.71 10.23 7.06
C ALA A 79 7.31 11.70 7.14
N CYS A 80 6.76 12.12 8.28
CA CYS A 80 6.29 13.47 8.48
C CYS A 80 7.28 14.27 9.34
N SER A 81 8.15 15.05 8.70
CA SER A 81 9.16 15.85 9.41
C SER A 81 8.57 16.94 10.31
N THR A 82 7.34 17.40 10.02
CA THR A 82 6.62 18.36 10.86
C THR A 82 6.11 17.73 12.16
N CYS A 83 5.69 16.46 12.12
CA CYS A 83 5.14 15.77 13.30
C CYS A 83 6.21 14.98 14.08
N THR A 84 7.27 14.57 13.37
CA THR A 84 8.36 13.77 13.91
C THR A 84 9.67 14.43 13.48
N PRO A 85 10.08 15.51 14.15
CA PRO A 85 11.34 16.18 13.86
C PRO A 85 12.54 15.33 14.30
N GLU A 86 13.74 15.75 13.90
CA GLU A 86 14.98 15.09 14.33
C GLU A 86 15.10 15.04 15.87
N GLY A 87 15.47 13.87 16.39
CA GLY A 87 15.56 13.61 17.82
C GLY A 87 14.30 13.01 18.45
N GLU A 88 13.17 12.96 17.74
CA GLU A 88 12.01 12.17 18.14
C GLU A 88 12.07 10.73 17.61
N GLU A 89 11.19 9.86 18.12
CA GLU A 89 11.12 8.50 17.62
C GLU A 89 10.62 8.46 16.16
N PRO A 90 11.29 7.75 15.25
CA PRO A 90 10.86 7.68 13.86
C PRO A 90 9.49 7.03 13.74
N ALA A 91 8.68 7.56 12.83
CA ALA A 91 7.32 7.12 12.56
C ALA A 91 7.01 7.17 11.06
N GLY A 92 6.31 6.15 10.55
CA GLY A 92 5.92 6.07 9.14
C GLY A 92 4.41 6.13 8.95
N ILE A 93 3.96 6.90 7.98
CA ILE A 93 2.54 7.05 7.63
C ILE A 93 2.25 6.48 6.24
N CYS A 94 1.03 5.95 6.05
CA CYS A 94 0.59 5.46 4.75
C CYS A 94 0.22 6.59 3.79
N LEU A 95 0.14 6.26 2.49
CA LEU A 95 -0.31 7.17 1.44
C LEU A 95 -1.65 7.86 1.75
N ALA A 96 -2.62 7.13 2.29
CA ALA A 96 -3.91 7.75 2.63
C ALA A 96 -3.77 8.78 3.77
N CYS A 97 -2.94 8.49 4.78
CA CYS A 97 -2.69 9.41 5.89
C CYS A 97 -1.85 10.62 5.46
N SER A 98 -0.96 10.49 4.47
CA SER A 98 -0.22 11.65 3.94
C SER A 98 -1.14 12.69 3.32
N TYR A 99 -2.26 12.29 2.73
CA TYR A 99 -3.25 13.24 2.20
C TYR A 99 -4.20 13.75 3.29
N GLU A 100 -4.81 12.84 4.05
CA GLU A 100 -5.95 13.18 4.92
C GLU A 100 -5.56 13.75 6.28
N CYS A 101 -4.46 13.26 6.85
CA CYS A 101 -4.00 13.63 8.19
C CYS A 101 -2.80 14.59 8.14
N HIS A 102 -1.96 14.49 7.10
CA HIS A 102 -0.71 15.26 6.98
C HIS A 102 -0.58 16.05 5.66
N GLY A 103 -1.69 16.35 4.97
CA GLY A 103 -1.67 16.95 3.63
C GLY A 103 -0.98 18.32 3.54
N SER A 104 -0.89 19.06 4.65
CA SER A 104 -0.22 20.37 4.74
C SER A 104 1.15 20.32 5.41
N HIS A 105 1.66 19.13 5.74
CA HIS A 105 2.95 18.96 6.41
C HIS A 105 4.09 18.70 5.43
N LYS A 106 5.33 18.89 5.92
CA LYS A 106 6.52 18.53 5.16
C LYS A 106 6.77 17.02 5.28
N LEU A 107 6.59 16.30 4.18
CA LEU A 107 6.71 14.85 4.11
C LEU A 107 7.95 14.42 3.31
N PHE A 108 8.57 13.31 3.73
CA PHE A 108 9.58 12.59 2.96
C PHE A 108 8.98 11.31 2.41
N GLU A 109 9.07 11.10 1.10
CA GLU A 109 8.66 9.84 0.48
C GLU A 109 9.72 8.77 0.72
N LEU A 110 9.30 7.63 1.30
CA LEU A 110 10.19 6.51 1.66
C LEU A 110 10.06 5.32 0.69
N TYR A 111 9.40 5.54 -0.45
CA TYR A 111 9.02 4.54 -1.43
C TYR A 111 8.23 3.37 -0.80
N THR A 112 8.20 2.22 -1.48
CA THR A 112 7.46 1.05 -0.99
C THR A 112 8.27 0.24 0.01
N LYS A 113 7.68 -0.04 1.19
CA LYS A 113 8.26 -0.92 2.21
C LYS A 113 7.41 -2.19 2.36
N ARG A 114 8.05 -3.27 2.83
CA ARG A 114 7.43 -4.57 3.09
C ARG A 114 7.05 -4.68 4.57
N ASN A 115 5.91 -5.30 4.87
CA ASN A 115 5.48 -5.61 6.24
C ASN A 115 5.47 -4.41 7.20
N PHE A 116 5.12 -3.22 6.70
CA PHE A 116 5.06 -2.00 7.50
C PHE A 116 3.61 -1.64 7.80
N ARG A 117 3.32 -1.26 9.04
CA ARG A 117 2.00 -0.78 9.49
C ARG A 117 2.05 0.72 9.78
N CYS A 118 1.04 1.45 9.33
CA CYS A 118 0.96 2.91 9.51
C CYS A 118 0.95 3.31 10.99
N ASP A 119 1.83 4.22 11.37
CA ASP A 119 1.96 4.77 12.72
C ASP A 119 1.06 5.98 12.98
N CYS A 120 0.43 6.57 11.96
CA CYS A 120 -0.39 7.78 12.13
C CYS A 120 -1.40 7.60 13.28
N GLY A 121 -1.34 8.48 14.27
CA GLY A 121 -2.24 8.52 15.42
C GLY A 121 -2.00 7.45 16.50
N ASN A 122 -0.90 6.70 16.42
CA ASN A 122 -0.48 5.83 17.52
C ASN A 122 0.38 6.60 18.55
N SER A 123 0.96 5.90 19.53
CA SER A 123 1.70 6.57 20.61
C SER A 123 2.98 7.29 20.16
N LYS A 124 3.42 7.13 18.91
CA LYS A 124 4.55 7.88 18.34
C LYS A 124 4.17 9.31 17.96
N PHE A 125 2.87 9.62 17.82
CA PHE A 125 2.41 10.97 17.53
C PHE A 125 1.83 11.62 18.80
N LYS A 126 2.29 12.82 19.12
CA LYS A 126 1.79 13.59 20.26
C LYS A 126 0.45 14.24 19.90
N ASN A 127 -0.61 13.89 20.62
CA ASN A 127 -1.95 14.51 20.51
C ASN A 127 -2.55 14.53 19.09
N LEU A 128 -2.32 13.47 18.31
CA LEU A 128 -2.93 13.29 17.00
C LEU A 128 -3.75 12.00 16.99
N GLU A 129 -5.00 12.08 16.58
CA GLU A 129 -5.81 10.89 16.27
C GLU A 129 -5.93 10.75 14.74
N CYS A 130 -5.82 9.52 14.24
CA CYS A 130 -5.92 9.26 12.81
C CYS A 130 -7.38 9.34 12.36
N LYS A 131 -7.67 10.21 11.38
CA LYS A 131 -9.03 10.38 10.82
C LYS A 131 -9.56 9.14 10.10
N LEU A 132 -8.65 8.32 9.56
CA LEU A 132 -9.00 7.15 8.73
C LEU A 132 -9.17 5.87 9.54
N LEU A 133 -8.38 5.69 10.60
CA LEU A 133 -8.46 4.52 11.47
C LEU A 133 -8.07 4.95 12.89
N PRO A 134 -9.05 5.30 13.75
CA PRO A 134 -8.77 5.77 15.11
C PRO A 134 -8.30 4.64 16.04
N ASP A 135 -8.81 3.42 15.84
CA ASP A 135 -8.41 2.26 16.66
C ASP A 135 -7.18 1.57 16.07
N LYS A 136 -6.02 1.86 16.68
CA LYS A 136 -4.72 1.27 16.30
C LYS A 136 -3.99 0.75 17.52
N ALA A 137 -3.15 -0.26 17.29
CA ALA A 137 -2.16 -0.68 18.27
C ALA A 137 -1.27 0.52 18.64
N LYS A 138 -0.99 0.68 19.95
CA LYS A 138 -0.16 1.79 20.46
C LYS A 138 1.22 1.81 19.80
N VAL A 139 1.84 0.65 19.62
CA VAL A 139 3.15 0.49 19.00
C VAL A 139 3.13 -0.65 17.99
N ASN A 140 3.76 -0.45 16.83
CA ASN A 140 3.93 -1.45 15.79
C ASN A 140 5.29 -2.15 15.92
N SER A 141 5.37 -3.24 16.69
CA SER A 141 6.62 -3.97 16.95
C SER A 141 7.30 -4.58 15.71
N GLY A 142 6.52 -4.83 14.64
CA GLY A 142 7.05 -5.36 13.38
C GLY A 142 7.68 -4.31 12.45
N ASN A 143 7.52 -3.03 12.74
CA ASN A 143 8.06 -1.96 11.90
C ASN A 143 9.57 -1.83 12.08
N LYS A 144 10.27 -1.56 10.98
CA LYS A 144 11.71 -1.28 10.97
C LYS A 144 11.93 0.16 10.53
N TYR A 145 12.74 0.86 11.31
CA TYR A 145 13.02 2.28 11.13
C TYR A 145 14.53 2.48 10.87
N ASN A 146 14.86 3.49 10.08
CA ASN A 146 16.23 3.89 9.76
C ASN A 146 16.28 5.40 9.52
N ASP A 147 17.43 5.93 9.10
CA ASP A 147 17.62 7.38 8.95
C ASP A 147 16.77 8.02 7.84
N ASN A 148 16.27 7.21 6.89
CA ASN A 148 15.41 7.70 5.83
C ASN A 148 14.15 8.38 6.39
N PHE A 149 13.68 7.99 7.57
CA PHE A 149 12.53 8.61 8.24
C PHE A 149 12.79 10.06 8.67
N PHE A 150 14.05 10.48 8.71
CA PHE A 150 14.46 11.87 8.93
C PHE A 150 14.92 12.56 7.64
N GLY A 151 14.69 11.93 6.49
CA GLY A 151 15.08 12.46 5.19
C GLY A 151 16.57 12.32 4.88
N LEU A 152 17.31 11.50 5.65
CA LEU A 152 18.73 11.24 5.44
C LEU A 152 18.94 9.91 4.72
N TYR A 153 19.79 9.92 3.70
CA TYR A 153 20.02 8.77 2.82
C TYR A 153 21.51 8.43 2.71
N CYS A 154 21.77 7.20 2.24
CA CYS A 154 23.12 6.67 2.02
C CYS A 154 23.97 6.58 3.31
N ILE A 155 25.19 6.05 3.18
CA ILE A 155 26.17 6.00 4.27
C ILE A 155 26.68 7.39 4.66
N CYS A 156 26.55 8.37 3.76
CA CYS A 156 26.98 9.75 3.99
C CYS A 156 26.00 10.57 4.83
N LYS A 157 24.78 10.07 5.11
CA LYS A 157 23.74 10.75 5.91
C LYS A 157 23.37 12.13 5.36
N ARG A 158 23.23 12.24 4.04
CA ARG A 158 22.90 13.50 3.37
C ARG A 158 21.40 13.57 3.04
N PRO A 159 20.80 14.76 3.07
CA PRO A 159 19.38 14.93 2.73
C PRO A 159 19.15 14.71 1.23
N TYR A 160 17.91 14.39 0.85
CA TYR A 160 17.50 14.35 -0.55
C TYR A 160 16.32 15.31 -0.81
N PRO A 161 16.38 16.18 -1.85
CA PRO A 161 17.51 16.41 -2.75
C PRO A 161 18.70 17.05 -2.02
N ASP A 162 19.90 16.69 -2.44
CA ASP A 162 21.15 17.11 -1.80
C ASP A 162 21.50 18.56 -2.20
N PRO A 163 21.70 19.49 -1.24
CA PRO A 163 21.98 20.89 -1.56
C PRO A 163 23.39 21.13 -2.15
N GLU A 164 24.32 20.16 -2.06
CA GLU A 164 25.66 20.31 -2.65
C GLU A 164 25.86 19.47 -3.93
N ASP A 165 24.82 18.72 -4.37
CA ASP A 165 24.81 18.08 -5.68
C ASP A 165 24.43 19.15 -6.74
N GLU A 166 25.39 20.01 -7.09
CA GLU A 166 25.38 20.84 -8.31
C GLU A 166 26.12 20.15 -9.47
#